data_AF-K1TLC8-F1
#
_entry.id   AF-K1TLC8-F1
#
_cell.length_a   1.000
_cell.length_b   1.000
_cell.length_c   1.000
_cell.angle_alpha   90.00
_cell.angle_beta   90.00
_cell.angle_gamma   90.00
#
_symmetry.space_group_name_H-M   'P 1'
#
loop_
_entity.id
_entity.type
_entity.pdbx_description
1 polymer ?
#
loop_
_entity_poly.entity_id
_entity_poly.type
_entity_poly.pdbx_seq_one_letter_code
_entity_poly.pdbx_strand_id
1 'polypeptide(L)' 'IVTHVADARSCVLHPASHTHRQLSDEQLMEAGVRPDLIRLSVGIENADDIIADIEQALNA' A
#
# COMPACT_ATOMS: atom_id res chain seq x y z
N ILE A 1 -4.36 -8.00 12.37
CA ILE A 1 -4.57 -7.21 11.14
C ILE A 1 -4.17 -8.11 9.98
N VAL A 2 -5.12 -8.54 9.17
CA VAL A 2 -4.84 -9.43 8.04
C VAL A 2 -4.21 -8.59 6.95
N THR A 3 -3.04 -9.00 6.46
CA THR A 3 -2.30 -8.28 5.42
C THR A 3 -2.35 -9.13 4.17
N HIS A 4 -3.33 -8.89 3.32
CA HIS A 4 -3.43 -9.63 2.07
C HIS A 4 -2.47 -9.03 1.04
N VAL A 5 -1.73 -9.89 0.35
CA VAL A 5 -0.99 -9.60 -0.87
C VAL A 5 -1.51 -10.59 -1.89
N ALA A 6 -1.77 -10.14 -3.12
CA ALA A 6 -2.33 -10.95 -4.19
C ALA A 6 -3.70 -11.59 -3.86
N ASP A 7 -4.60 -10.81 -3.26
CA ASP A 7 -6.03 -11.15 -3.20
C ASP A 7 -6.69 -10.83 -4.54
N ALA A 8 -7.87 -11.42 -4.80
CA ALA A 8 -8.71 -11.03 -5.93
C ALA A 8 -9.18 -9.58 -5.83
N ARG A 9 -9.21 -9.01 -4.62
CA ARG A 9 -9.53 -7.60 -4.38
C ARG A 9 -8.29 -6.75 -4.16
N SER A 10 -8.28 -5.59 -4.80
CA SER A 10 -7.27 -4.55 -4.62
C SER A 10 -7.25 -4.07 -3.17
N CYS A 11 -6.05 -3.89 -2.63
CA CYS A 11 -5.88 -3.39 -1.26
C CYS A 11 -4.64 -2.50 -1.13
N VAL A 12 -4.71 -1.54 -0.23
CA VAL A 12 -3.65 -0.55 0.01
C VAL A 12 -3.27 -0.51 1.49
N LEU A 13 -2.00 -0.27 1.79
CA LEU A 13 -1.55 -0.04 3.16
C LEU A 13 -0.31 0.87 3.23
N HIS A 14 -0.09 1.42 4.42
CA HIS A 14 1.12 2.16 4.78
C HIS A 14 2.12 1.23 5.50
N PRO A 15 3.22 0.78 4.84
CA PRO A 15 4.08 -0.27 5.37
C PRO A 15 4.76 0.12 6.68
N ALA A 16 5.22 1.36 6.82
CA ALA A 16 5.95 1.81 8.02
C ALA A 16 5.09 1.75 9.29
N SER A 17 3.78 2.05 9.22
CA SER A 17 2.89 1.94 10.40
C SER A 17 2.18 0.59 10.54
N HIS A 18 2.28 -0.30 9.55
CA HIS A 18 1.62 -1.60 9.55
C HIS A 18 2.60 -2.76 9.50
N THR A 19 3.00 -3.18 8.29
CA THR A 19 3.74 -4.44 8.08
C THR A 19 5.18 -4.40 8.59
N HIS A 20 5.76 -3.21 8.67
CA HIS A 20 7.14 -2.97 9.09
C HIS A 20 7.22 -2.15 10.39
N ARG A 21 6.11 -1.98 11.10
CA ARG A 21 6.02 -1.16 12.32
C ARG A 21 6.94 -1.58 13.47
N GLN A 22 7.49 -2.79 13.40
CA GLN A 22 8.46 -3.34 14.36
C GLN A 22 9.90 -2.86 14.13
N LEU A 23 10.19 -2.25 12.97
CA LEU A 23 11.50 -1.71 12.64
C LEU A 23 11.66 -0.28 13.19
N SER A 24 12.89 0.12 13.51
CA SER A 24 13.21 1.52 13.79
C SER A 24 13.17 2.36 12.51
N ASP A 25 13.10 3.68 12.65
CA ASP A 25 13.14 4.60 11.50
C ASP A 25 14.39 4.41 10.63
N GLU A 26 15.54 4.15 11.25
CA GLU A 26 16.79 3.87 10.54
C GLU A 26 16.72 2.57 9.73
N GLN A 27 16.20 1.49 10.34
CA GLN A 27 16.01 0.20 9.67
C GLN A 27 14.97 0.27 8.56
N LEU A 28 13.91 1.07 8.73
CA LEU A 28 12.92 1.33 7.69
C LEU A 28 13.57 2.00 6.49
N MET A 29 14.36 3.04 6.71
CA MET A 29 15.08 3.74 5.65
C MET A 29 16.09 2.84 4.92
N GLU A 30 16.85 2.02 5.67
CA GLU A 30 17.79 1.04 5.09
C GLU A 30 17.06 -0.02 4.23
N ALA A 31 15.89 -0.46 4.66
CA ALA A 31 15.03 -1.38 3.91
C ALA A 31 14.29 -0.72 2.73
N GLY A 32 14.48 0.59 2.49
CA GLY A 32 13.80 1.34 1.44
C GLY A 32 12.33 1.64 1.74
N VAL A 33 11.88 1.46 2.99
CA VAL A 33 10.53 1.77 3.45
C VAL A 33 10.50 3.20 3.99
N ARG A 34 10.22 4.15 3.11
CA ARG A 34 10.07 5.56 3.52
C ARG A 34 8.76 5.78 4.29
N PRO A 35 8.68 6.80 5.18
CA PRO A 35 7.45 7.14 5.90
C PRO A 35 6.28 7.61 5.02
N ASP A 36 6.54 7.98 3.76
CA ASP A 36 5.55 8.38 2.77
C ASP A 36 5.19 7.25 1.78
N LEU A 37 5.74 6.06 1.98
CA LEU A 37 5.51 4.93 1.08
C LEU A 37 4.10 4.36 1.28
N ILE A 38 3.34 4.28 0.18
CA ILE A 38 2.08 3.55 0.12
C ILE A 38 2.27 2.32 -0.77
N ARG A 39 1.85 1.15 -0.28
CA ARG A 39 1.90 -0.10 -1.03
C ARG A 39 0.51 -0.49 -1.49
N LEU A 40 0.33 -0.62 -2.80
CA LEU A 40 -0.87 -1.14 -3.44
C LEU A 40 -0.65 -2.59 -3.90
N SER A 41 -1.52 -3.51 -3.49
CA SER A 41 -1.66 -4.83 -4.09
C SER A 41 -2.83 -4.76 -5.06
N VAL A 42 -2.54 -4.88 -6.36
CA VAL A 42 -3.57 -4.82 -7.42
C VAL A 42 -4.27 -6.17 -7.51
N GLY A 43 -5.59 -6.15 -7.41
CA GLY A 43 -6.46 -7.32 -7.56
C GLY A 43 -6.76 -7.64 -9.02
N ILE A 44 -7.89 -8.30 -9.26
CA ILE A 44 -8.34 -8.73 -10.60
C ILE A 44 -9.61 -8.01 -11.06
N GLU A 45 -9.92 -6.86 -10.46
CA GLU A 45 -11.03 -6.01 -10.89
C GLU A 45 -10.77 -5.38 -12.27
N ASN A 46 -11.77 -4.68 -12.82
CA ASN A 46 -11.57 -3.92 -14.04
C ASN A 46 -10.49 -2.85 -13.80
N ALA A 47 -9.51 -2.79 -14.70
CA ALA A 47 -8.41 -1.84 -14.60
C ALA A 47 -8.88 -0.37 -14.62
N ASP A 48 -9.90 -0.04 -15.40
CA ASP A 48 -10.44 1.32 -15.50
C ASP A 48 -11.08 1.76 -14.17
N ASP A 49 -11.75 0.84 -13.47
CA ASP A 49 -12.37 1.10 -12.17
C ASP A 49 -11.29 1.37 -11.10
N ILE A 50 -10.22 0.56 -11.10
CA ILE A 50 -9.08 0.75 -10.16
C ILE A 50 -8.38 2.09 -10.42
N ILE A 51 -8.15 2.44 -11.69
CA ILE A 51 -7.51 3.71 -12.05
C ILE A 51 -8.40 4.87 -11.62
N ALA A 52 -9.70 4.83 -11.92
CA ALA A 52 -10.64 5.88 -11.55
C ALA A 52 -10.71 6.09 -10.03
N ASP A 53 -10.70 5.01 -9.24
CA ASP A 53 -10.69 5.08 -7.77
C ASP A 53 -9.42 5.76 -7.24
N ILE A 54 -8.25 5.41 -7.79
CA ILE A 54 -6.97 6.03 -7.43
C ILE A 54 -6.94 7.51 -7.84
N GLU A 55 -7.37 7.85 -9.05
CA GLU A 55 -7.43 9.24 -9.52
C GLU A 55 -8.36 10.08 -8.65
N GLN A 56 -9.52 9.54 -8.26
CA GLN A 56 -10.44 10.20 -7.33
C GLN A 56 -9.78 10.46 -5.98
N ALA A 57 -9.05 9.49 -5.43
CA ALA A 57 -8.38 9.62 -4.14
C ALA A 57 -7.22 10.64 -4.17
N LEU A 58 -6.49 10.74 -5.29
CA LEU A 58 -5.38 11.69 -5.45
C LEU A 58 -5.82 13.14 -5.68
N ASN A 59 -7.05 13.36 -6.15
CA ASN A 59 -7.62 14.69 -6.40
C ASN A 59 -8.51 15.20 -5.26
N ALA A 60 -8.63 14.46 -4.15
CA ALA A 60 -9.43 14.81 -2.97
C ALA A 60 -8.69 15.77 -2.03
#